data_AF-A0A3D5E719-F1
#
_entry.id   AF-A0A3D5E719-F1
#
_cell.length_a   1.000
_cell.length_b   1.000
_cell.length_c   1.000
_cell.angle_alpha   90.00
_cell.angle_beta   90.00
_cell.angle_gamma   90.00
#
_symmetry.space_group_name_H-M   'P 1'
#
loop_
_entity.id
_entity.type
_entity.pdbx_description
1 polymer ?
#
loop_
_entity_poly.entity_id
_entity_poly.type
_entity_poly.pdbx_seq_one_letter_code
_entity_poly.pdbx_strand_id
1 'polypeptide(L)'
;MERIKHVDFDRYTHFVDAVTSTPSKDFKSLVDRLGQLDREGANIERLTTAGVGINAEGGEFLEIIKKMVFQGKPWNEDNREHLIIELGD
;
A
#
# COMPACT_ATOMS: atom_id res chain seq x y z
N MET A 1 -6.92 -28.54 -25.75
CA MET A 1 -6.74 -28.68 -24.29
C MET A 1 -5.78 -27.59 -23.85
N GLU A 2 -6.31 -26.55 -23.20
CA GLU A 2 -5.51 -25.41 -22.74
C GLU A 2 -4.53 -25.90 -21.67
N ARG A 3 -3.22 -25.66 -21.85
CA ARG A 3 -2.24 -26.01 -20.83
C ARG A 3 -2.48 -25.11 -19.63
N ILE A 4 -2.83 -25.69 -18.49
CA ILE A 4 -2.79 -25.01 -17.20
C ILE A 4 -1.36 -24.48 -17.03
N LYS A 5 -1.20 -23.15 -17.00
CA LYS A 5 0.08 -22.52 -16.69
C LYS A 5 0.37 -22.82 -15.22
N HIS A 6 1.27 -23.78 -14.97
CA HIS A 6 1.74 -24.08 -13.63
C HIS A 6 2.70 -22.96 -13.19
N VAL A 7 2.35 -22.26 -12.11
CA VAL A 7 3.21 -21.24 -11.51
C VAL A 7 4.26 -21.94 -10.65
N ASP A 8 5.52 -21.55 -10.82
CA ASP A 8 6.63 -22.02 -9.98
C ASP A 8 6.77 -21.08 -8.76
N PHE A 9 6.28 -21.55 -7.62
CA PHE A 9 6.27 -20.77 -6.38
C PHE A 9 7.66 -20.60 -5.76
N ASP A 10 8.58 -21.55 -5.98
CA ASP A 10 9.94 -21.45 -5.47
C ASP A 10 10.69 -20.34 -6.21
N ARG A 11 10.57 -20.33 -7.54
CA ARG A 11 11.13 -19.25 -8.36
C ARG A 11 10.54 -17.89 -8.02
N TYR A 12 9.23 -17.81 -7.76
CA TYR A 12 8.60 -16.57 -7.31
C TYR A 12 9.14 -16.11 -5.95
N THR A 13 9.27 -17.03 -4.99
CA THR A 13 9.79 -16.73 -3.65
C THR A 13 11.23 -16.21 -3.71
N HIS A 14 12.09 -16.84 -4.53
CA HIS A 14 13.45 -16.36 -4.76
C HIS A 14 13.49 -14.97 -5.39
N PHE A 15 12.60 -14.71 -6.36
CA PHE A 15 12.50 -13.40 -6.97
C PHE A 15 12.08 -12.35 -5.93
N VAL A 16 11.03 -12.61 -5.16
CA VAL A 16 10.54 -11.71 -4.10
C VAL A 16 11.64 -11.43 -3.09
N ASP A 17 12.31 -12.46 -2.57
CA ASP A 17 13.41 -12.27 -1.62
C ASP A 17 14.55 -11.43 -2.21
N ALA A 18 14.92 -11.67 -3.47
CA ALA A 18 15.99 -10.94 -4.15
C ALA A 18 15.67 -9.45 -4.38
N VAL A 19 14.39 -9.09 -4.59
CA VAL A 19 13.98 -7.69 -4.78
C VAL A 19 13.52 -7.00 -3.49
N THR A 20 13.44 -7.74 -2.38
CA THR A 20 13.04 -7.18 -1.08
C THR A 20 14.26 -6.64 -0.36
N SER A 21 14.20 -5.37 0.06
CA SER A 21 15.32 -4.67 0.70
C SER A 21 15.73 -5.31 2.04
N THR A 22 17.00 -5.20 2.44
CA THR A 22 17.47 -5.72 3.74
C THR A 22 16.67 -5.15 4.93
N PRO A 23 16.41 -3.84 5.04
CA PRO A 23 15.54 -3.30 6.11
C PRO A 23 14.10 -3.84 6.10
N SER A 24 13.61 -4.33 4.96
CA SER A 24 12.29 -4.98 4.88
C SER A 24 12.31 -6.44 5.35
N LYS A 25 13.49 -7.07 5.39
CA LYS A 25 13.66 -8.49 5.76
C LYS A 25 14.19 -8.71 7.17
N ASP A 26 14.91 -7.73 7.72
CA ASP A 26 15.57 -7.84 9.02
C ASP A 26 15.20 -6.67 9.94
N PHE A 27 14.71 -7.00 11.14
CA PHE A 27 14.24 -6.01 12.11
C PHE A 27 15.36 -5.08 12.60
N LYS A 28 16.56 -5.60 12.82
CA LYS A 28 17.68 -4.77 13.28
C LYS A 28 18.07 -3.75 12.21
N SER A 29 18.16 -4.19 10.96
CA SER A 29 18.42 -3.33 9.80
C SER A 29 17.34 -2.26 9.61
N LEU A 30 16.08 -2.57 9.91
CA LEU A 30 14.99 -1.59 9.94
C LEU A 30 15.24 -0.52 11.01
N VAL A 31 15.51 -0.92 12.25
CA VAL A 31 15.78 0.01 13.37
C VAL A 31 16.99 0.89 13.07
N ASP A 32 18.07 0.31 12.57
CA ASP A 32 19.28 1.05 12.19
C ASP A 32 18.98 2.10 11.11
N ARG A 33 18.13 1.77 10.12
CA ARG A 33 17.73 2.72 9.06
C ARG A 33 16.85 3.86 9.60
N LEU A 34 15.90 3.55 10.48
CA LEU A 34 15.07 4.57 11.14
C LEU A 34 15.93 5.52 11.97
N GLY A 35 16.85 5.00 12.78
CA GLY A 35 17.78 5.82 13.56
C GLY A 35 18.79 6.60 12.71
N GLN A 36 19.17 6.10 11.53
CA GLN A 36 19.95 6.89 10.58
C GLN A 36 19.16 8.09 10.05
N LEU A 37 17.92 7.89 9.61
CA LEU A 37 17.06 8.96 9.08
C LEU A 37 16.80 10.06 10.12
N ASP A 38 16.51 9.67 11.36
CA ASP A 38 16.36 10.61 12.47
C ASP A 38 17.64 11.45 12.70
N ARG A 39 18.82 10.82 12.70
CA ARG A 39 20.12 11.52 12.81
C ARG A 39 20.43 12.43 11.63
N GLU A 40 19.91 12.13 10.44
CA GLU A 40 19.98 12.99 9.26
C GLU A 40 18.99 14.17 9.33
N GLY A 41 18.16 14.25 10.38
CA GLY A 41 17.21 15.32 10.64
C GLY A 41 15.81 15.07 10.07
N ALA A 42 15.53 13.86 9.57
CA ALA A 42 14.18 13.49 9.16
C ALA A 42 13.33 13.21 10.41
N ASN A 43 12.18 13.87 10.52
CA ASN A 43 11.14 13.49 11.47
C ASN A 43 10.42 12.23 10.96
N ILE A 44 11.12 11.10 11.01
CA ILE A 44 10.76 9.88 10.30
C ILE A 44 9.50 9.22 10.88
N GLU A 45 9.27 9.35 12.18
CA GLU A 45 8.07 8.86 12.86
C GLU A 45 6.82 9.62 12.42
N ARG A 46 6.88 10.96 12.31
CA ARG A 46 5.74 11.74 11.82
C ARG A 46 5.55 11.55 10.32
N LEU A 47 6.64 11.48 9.56
CA LEU A 47 6.56 11.22 8.12
C LEU A 47 5.96 9.83 7.83
N THR A 48 6.35 8.81 8.60
CA THR A 48 5.75 7.47 8.52
C THR A 48 4.27 7.52 8.88
N THR A 49 3.90 8.23 9.95
CA THR A 49 2.50 8.40 10.35
C THR A 49 1.68 9.06 9.25
N ALA A 50 2.18 10.15 8.66
CA ALA A 50 1.51 10.85 7.55
C ALA A 50 1.39 9.96 6.30
N GLY A 51 2.46 9.22 5.95
CA GLY A 51 2.46 8.32 4.81
C GLY A 51 1.46 7.16 4.97
N VAL A 52 1.37 6.58 6.16
CA VAL A 52 0.37 5.54 6.47
C VAL A 52 -1.05 6.10 6.36
N GLY A 53 -1.32 7.28 6.94
CA GLY A 53 -2.63 7.93 6.89
C GLY A 53 -3.09 8.18 5.45
N ILE A 54 -2.28 8.87 4.65
CA ILE A 54 -2.63 9.19 3.25
C ILE A 54 -2.93 7.92 2.42
N ASN A 55 -2.20 6.82 2.64
CA ASN A 55 -2.46 5.59 1.91
C ASN A 55 -3.69 4.84 2.42
N ALA A 56 -4.04 4.96 3.70
CA ALA A 56 -5.26 4.38 4.25
C ALA A 56 -6.49 5.05 3.62
N GLU A 57 -6.61 6.36 3.76
CA GLU A 57 -7.75 7.13 3.25
C GLU A 57 -7.80 7.11 1.71
N GLY A 58 -6.64 7.25 1.05
CA GLY A 58 -6.55 7.09 -0.40
C GLY A 58 -7.00 5.70 -0.88
N GLY A 59 -6.80 4.66 -0.07
CA GLY A 59 -7.29 3.30 -0.31
C GLY A 59 -8.81 3.20 -0.17
N GLU A 60 -9.39 3.84 0.84
CA GLU A 60 -10.85 3.91 1.06
C GLU A 60 -11.55 4.64 -0.09
N PHE A 61 -11.01 5.79 -0.50
CA PHE A 61 -11.47 6.53 -1.67
C PHE A 61 -11.41 5.68 -2.95
N LEU A 62 -10.28 5.01 -3.19
CA LEU A 62 -10.10 4.15 -4.36
C LEU A 62 -11.06 2.95 -4.35
N GLU A 63 -11.36 2.39 -3.18
CA GLU A 63 -12.32 1.28 -3.03
C GLU A 63 -13.71 1.68 -3.53
N ILE A 64 -14.15 2.93 -3.30
CA ILE A 64 -15.43 3.44 -3.84
C ILE A 64 -15.39 3.49 -5.37
N ILE A 65 -14.33 4.06 -5.95
CA ILE A 65 -14.16 4.13 -7.42
C ILE A 65 -14.15 2.71 -8.01
N LYS A 66 -13.41 1.79 -7.40
CA LYS A 66 -13.35 0.39 -7.81
C LYS A 66 -14.73 -0.26 -7.79
N LYS A 67 -15.53 -0.03 -6.74
CA LYS A 67 -16.93 -0.52 -6.65
C LYS A 67 -17.80 0.05 -7.77
N MET A 68 -17.64 1.32 -8.12
CA MET A 68 -18.38 1.92 -9.24
C MET A 68 -17.99 1.31 -10.58
N VAL A 69 -16.69 1.25 -10.87
CA VAL A 69 -16.16 0.80 -12.15
C VAL A 69 -16.38 -0.70 -12.39
N PHE A 70 -16.14 -1.54 -11.38
CA PHE A 70 -16.06 -2.99 -11.56
C PHE A 70 -17.24 -3.76 -10.94
N GLN A 71 -18.04 -3.13 -10.07
CA GLN A 71 -19.11 -3.81 -9.34
C GLN A 71 -20.48 -3.14 -9.53
N GLY A 72 -20.56 -2.09 -10.37
CA GLY A 72 -21.81 -1.44 -10.72
C GLY A 72 -22.43 -0.58 -9.62
N LYS A 73 -21.63 -0.11 -8.65
CA LYS A 73 -22.10 0.88 -7.65
C LYS A 73 -22.57 2.15 -8.40
N PRO A 74 -23.83 2.59 -8.24
CA PRO A 74 -24.40 3.64 -9.10
C PRO A 74 -23.87 5.03 -8.73
N TRP A 75 -23.87 5.94 -9.70
CA TRP A 75 -23.63 7.36 -9.45
C TRP A 75 -24.90 8.03 -8.90
N ASN A 76 -24.94 8.26 -7.58
CA ASN A 76 -26.03 8.92 -6.86
C ASN A 76 -25.46 9.85 -5.77
N GLU A 77 -26.33 10.58 -5.06
CA GLU A 77 -25.89 11.57 -4.07
C GLU A 77 -25.10 10.91 -2.92
N ASP A 78 -25.61 9.83 -2.34
CA ASP A 78 -24.95 9.13 -1.24
C ASP A 78 -23.52 8.68 -1.60
N ASN A 79 -23.33 8.14 -2.81
CA ASN A 79 -22.02 7.66 -3.23
C ASN A 79 -21.09 8.81 -3.63
N ARG A 80 -21.64 9.95 -4.07
CA ARG A 80 -20.88 11.17 -4.33
C ARG A 80 -20.44 11.83 -3.02
N GLU A 81 -21.31 11.89 -2.02
CA GLU A 81 -20.98 12.35 -0.68
C GLU A 81 -19.90 11.47 -0.05
N HIS A 82 -20.04 10.14 -0.17
CA HIS A 82 -19.02 9.20 0.30
C HIS A 82 -17.66 9.46 -0.34
N LEU A 83 -17.60 9.68 -1.66
CA LEU A 83 -16.34 10.06 -2.33
C LEU A 83 -15.72 11.37 -1.82
N ILE A 84 -16.55 12.34 -1.42
CA ILE A 84 -16.06 13.64 -0.93
C ILE A 84 -15.50 13.50 0.48
N ILE A 85 -16.12 12.67 1.32
CA ILE A 85 -15.67 12.39 2.69
C ILE A 85 -14.28 11.74 2.64
N GLU A 86 -14.15 10.59 1.95
CA GLU A 86 -12.88 9.84 1.89
C GLU A 86 -11.75 10.62 1.17
N LEU A 87 -12.10 11.59 0.31
CA LEU A 87 -11.11 12.47 -0.33
C LEU A 87 -10.63 13.58 0.61
N GLY A 88 -11.45 13.93 1.61
CA GLY A 88 -11.19 14.99 2.57
C GLY A 88 -10.48 14.54 3.84
N ASP A 89 -10.45 13.23 4.12
CA ASP A 89 -9.72 12.61 5.22
C ASP A 89 -8.18 12.70 5.03
#